data_AF-A0A947SEG7-F1
#
_entry.id   AF-A0A947SEG7-F1
#
_cell.length_a   1.000
_cell.length_b   1.000
_cell.length_c   1.000
_cell.angle_alpha   90.00
_cell.angle_beta   90.00
_cell.angle_gamma   90.00
#
_symmetry.space_group_name_H-M   'P 1'
#
loop_
_entity.id
_entity.type
_entity.pdbx_description
1 polymer ?
#
loop_
_entity_poly.entity_id
_entity_poly.type
_entity_poly.pdbx_seq_one_letter_code
_entity_poly.pdbx_strand_id
1 'polypeptide(L)'
;MTVAATANGPVTPGELPGLFDALQCYDRVYLAVSGGVDSTALMHLAVAWQRQGHRSVAIAVLSVDHGLRPEARREAEAVAEAARELGLPAEILTCKGLPPRTAIQASARDMRFAALCAAVRRSPGRSALVLAHHRDDVAETVLMRLSRGAGVDGLS
;
A
#
# COMPACT_ATOMS: atom_id res chain seq x y z
N MET A 1 7.01 14.00 10.79
CA MET A 1 8.25 13.21 10.71
C MET A 1 8.08 12.20 9.59
N THR A 2 8.54 12.61 8.42
CA THR A 2 8.52 11.86 7.16
C THR A 2 9.78 11.03 7.11
N VAL A 3 9.68 9.71 7.01
CA VAL A 3 10.85 8.85 6.79
C VAL A 3 11.05 8.78 5.28
N ALA A 4 11.99 9.58 4.77
CA ALA A 4 12.46 9.47 3.40
C ALA A 4 13.66 8.52 3.41
N ALA A 5 13.46 7.29 2.91
CA ALA A 5 14.58 6.41 2.61
C ALA A 5 15.21 6.87 1.28
N THR A 6 16.22 7.72 1.37
CA THR A 6 17.08 8.08 0.24
C THR A 6 18.13 6.99 0.06
N ALA A 7 17.74 5.82 -0.44
CA ALA A 7 18.70 4.75 -0.75
C ALA A 7 18.58 4.38 -2.24
N ASN A 8 19.54 4.85 -3.03
CA ASN A 8 19.64 4.60 -4.47
C ASN A 8 20.31 3.22 -4.75
N GLY A 9 20.01 2.22 -3.93
CA GLY A 9 20.57 0.87 -3.96
C GLY A 9 19.61 -0.15 -3.35
N PRO A 10 19.85 -1.47 -3.51
CA PRO A 10 19.00 -2.50 -2.93
C PRO A 10 18.97 -2.33 -1.40
N VAL A 11 17.77 -2.23 -0.83
CA VAL A 11 17.56 -2.11 0.63
C VAL A 11 18.23 -3.30 1.31
N THR A 12 19.20 -3.01 2.17
CA THR A 12 19.92 -4.05 2.90
C THR A 12 19.15 -4.42 4.18
N PRO A 13 19.29 -5.65 4.71
CA PRO A 13 18.59 -6.06 5.94
C PRO A 13 18.83 -5.16 7.16
N GLY A 14 19.95 -4.41 7.18
CA GLY A 14 20.29 -3.46 8.24
C GLY A 14 19.55 -2.12 8.16
N GLU A 15 18.96 -1.77 7.02
CA GLU A 15 18.21 -0.51 6.82
C GLU A 15 16.69 -0.69 7.06
N LEU A 16 16.24 -1.94 7.20
CA LEU A 16 14.84 -2.31 7.43
C LEU A 16 14.23 -1.71 8.71
N PRO A 17 14.92 -1.67 9.87
CA PRO A 17 14.34 -1.07 11.07
C PRO A 17 13.98 0.40 10.83
N GLY A 18 14.88 1.19 10.25
CA GLY A 18 14.61 2.61 9.96
C GLY A 18 13.41 2.85 9.04
N LEU A 19 13.12 1.93 8.11
CA LEU A 19 12.06 2.06 7.13
C LEU A 19 10.66 1.75 7.69
N PHE A 20 10.57 0.80 8.62
CA PHE A 20 9.29 0.31 9.16
C PHE A 20 9.08 0.60 10.65
N ASP A 21 10.07 1.12 11.39
CA ASP A 21 9.92 1.41 12.83
C ASP A 21 8.83 2.43 13.13
N ALA A 22 8.63 3.39 12.23
CA ALA A 22 7.52 4.34 12.33
C ALA A 22 6.15 3.64 12.32
N LEU A 23 6.06 2.40 11.82
CA LEU A 23 4.83 1.62 11.77
C LEU A 23 4.52 0.87 13.08
N GLN A 24 5.46 0.77 14.02
CA GLN A 24 5.25 0.06 15.29
C GLN A 24 4.16 0.69 16.16
N CYS A 25 3.83 1.96 15.94
CA CYS A 25 2.78 2.67 16.67
C CYS A 25 1.36 2.43 16.14
N TYR A 26 1.21 1.59 15.10
CA TYR A 26 -0.07 1.21 14.53
C TYR A 26 -0.44 -0.22 14.91
N ASP A 27 -1.74 -0.44 15.09
CA ASP A 27 -2.27 -1.78 15.31
C ASP A 27 -2.27 -2.59 14.00
N ARG A 28 -2.43 -1.88 12.87
CA ARG A 28 -2.50 -2.48 11.54
C ARG A 28 -1.86 -1.64 10.45
N VAL A 29 -1.20 -2.31 9.52
CA VAL A 29 -0.60 -1.73 8.32
C VAL A 29 -1.19 -2.42 7.10
N TYR A 30 -1.63 -1.61 6.14
CA TYR A 30 -2.07 -2.04 4.82
C TYR A 30 -1.00 -1.70 3.79
N LEU A 31 -0.57 -2.70 3.01
CA LEU A 31 0.33 -2.52 1.89
C LEU A 31 -0.49 -2.47 0.60
N ALA A 32 -0.41 -1.36 -0.12
CA ALA A 32 -0.99 -1.25 -1.45
C ALA A 32 -0.05 -1.89 -2.49
N VAL A 33 -0.46 -3.02 -3.07
CA VAL A 33 0.37 -3.81 -3.98
C VAL A 33 -0.31 -3.91 -5.35
N SER A 34 0.36 -3.39 -6.40
CA SER A 34 -0.16 -3.40 -7.76
C SER A 34 0.38 -4.56 -8.61
N GLY A 35 1.29 -5.37 -8.07
CA GLY A 35 2.00 -6.43 -8.80
C GLY A 35 3.25 -5.96 -9.53
N GLY A 36 3.54 -4.66 -9.51
CA GLY A 36 4.80 -4.10 -10.01
C GLY A 36 5.96 -4.39 -9.05
N VAL A 37 7.18 -4.41 -9.60
CA VAL A 37 8.41 -4.78 -8.88
C VAL A 37 8.58 -4.06 -7.55
N ASP A 38 8.34 -2.74 -7.51
CA ASP A 38 8.53 -1.93 -6.30
C ASP A 38 7.52 -2.31 -5.21
N SER A 39 6.27 -2.55 -5.60
CA SER A 39 5.19 -2.93 -4.68
C SER A 39 5.30 -4.35 -4.15
N THR A 40 5.81 -5.25 -4.98
CA THR A 40 6.13 -6.62 -4.59
C THR A 40 7.35 -6.63 -3.66
N ALA A 41 8.38 -5.83 -3.95
CA ALA A 41 9.53 -5.67 -3.06
C ALA A 41 9.12 -5.13 -1.69
N LEU A 42 8.27 -4.09 -1.64
CA LEU A 42 7.71 -3.57 -0.39
C LEU A 42 7.03 -4.67 0.44
N MET A 43 6.24 -5.53 -0.22
CA MET A 43 5.57 -6.66 0.43
C MET A 43 6.57 -7.64 1.05
N HIS A 44 7.63 -8.03 0.33
CA HIS A 44 8.68 -8.90 0.86
C HIS A 44 9.47 -8.26 2.01
N LEU A 45 9.81 -6.97 1.90
CA LEU A 45 10.53 -6.24 2.95
C LEU A 45 9.69 -6.15 4.24
N ALA A 46 8.38 -5.90 4.12
CA ALA A 46 7.47 -5.86 5.26
C ALA A 46 7.37 -7.22 5.97
N VAL A 47 7.36 -8.33 5.22
CA VAL A 47 7.39 -9.69 5.78
C VAL A 47 8.71 -9.97 6.49
N ALA A 48 9.83 -9.57 5.89
CA ALA A 48 11.15 -9.71 6.49
C ALA A 48 11.24 -8.92 7.81
N TRP A 49 10.74 -7.69 7.84
CA TRP A 49 10.64 -6.87 9.05
C TRP A 49 9.77 -7.54 10.12
N GLN A 50 8.59 -8.04 9.78
CA GLN A 50 7.73 -8.74 10.75
C GLN A 50 8.43 -9.97 11.34
N ARG A 51 9.27 -10.68 10.55
CA ARG A 51 10.06 -11.84 10.98
C ARG A 51 11.20 -11.51 11.94
N GLN A 52 11.64 -10.25 12.02
CA GLN A 52 12.64 -9.78 12.97
C GLN A 52 12.10 -9.53 14.40
N GLY A 53 10.82 -9.79 14.64
CA GLY A 53 10.21 -9.71 15.98
C GLY A 53 9.08 -8.69 16.11
N HIS A 54 8.80 -7.91 15.06
CA HIS A 54 7.73 -6.89 15.04
C HIS A 54 6.34 -7.49 14.78
N ARG A 55 5.98 -8.55 15.53
CA ARG A 55 4.73 -9.31 15.38
C ARG A 55 3.49 -8.59 15.93
N SER A 56 3.67 -7.53 16.70
CA SER A 56 2.57 -6.75 17.27
C SER A 56 1.77 -5.98 16.23
N VAL A 57 2.35 -5.70 15.06
CA VAL A 57 1.68 -4.99 13.97
C VAL A 57 1.08 -6.01 12.99
N ALA A 58 -0.25 -5.96 12.83
CA ALA A 58 -0.93 -6.76 11.83
C ALA A 58 -0.67 -6.17 10.43
N ILE A 59 -0.14 -6.97 9.50
CA ILE A 59 0.10 -6.55 8.11
C ILE A 59 -0.91 -7.22 7.20
N ALA A 60 -1.52 -6.47 6.28
CA ALA A 60 -2.41 -6.99 5.25
C ALA A 60 -2.13 -6.31 3.90
N VAL A 61 -2.45 -6.99 2.81
CA VAL A 61 -2.25 -6.50 1.44
C VAL A 61 -3.57 -6.05 0.83
N LEU A 62 -3.56 -4.92 0.16
CA LEU A 62 -4.66 -4.42 -0.66
C LEU A 62 -4.19 -4.35 -2.11
N SER A 63 -4.91 -5.00 -3.02
CA SER A 63 -4.72 -4.83 -4.46
C SER A 63 -5.98 -4.26 -5.08
N VAL A 64 -5.84 -3.40 -6.09
CA VAL A 64 -7.00 -2.73 -6.71
C VAL A 64 -7.23 -3.29 -8.11
N ASP A 65 -8.41 -3.87 -8.31
CA ASP A 65 -8.96 -4.14 -9.63
C ASP A 65 -9.69 -2.89 -10.13
N HIS A 66 -9.04 -2.18 -11.05
CA HIS A 66 -9.56 -0.94 -11.62
C HIS A 66 -10.54 -1.15 -12.79
N GLY A 67 -10.66 -2.37 -13.32
CA GLY A 67 -11.61 -2.69 -14.41
C GLY A 67 -11.36 -1.98 -15.75
N LEU A 68 -10.24 -1.26 -15.92
CA LEU A 68 -9.92 -0.52 -17.15
C LEU A 68 -9.37 -1.43 -18.27
N ARG A 69 -8.83 -2.57 -17.87
CA ARG A 69 -8.26 -3.59 -18.75
C ARG A 69 -8.78 -4.96 -18.30
N PRO A 70 -9.01 -5.90 -19.23
CA PRO A 70 -9.48 -7.24 -18.88
C PRO A 70 -8.49 -8.00 -17.98
N GLU A 71 -7.21 -7.67 -18.03
CA GLU A 71 -6.16 -8.30 -17.22
C GLU A 71 -6.13 -7.82 -15.77
N ALA A 72 -6.74 -6.66 -15.45
CA ALA A 72 -6.62 -6.00 -14.14
C ALA A 72 -7.06 -6.92 -12.98
N ARG A 73 -8.14 -7.67 -13.19
CA ARG A 73 -8.64 -8.64 -12.22
C ARG A 73 -7.63 -9.76 -11.96
N ARG A 74 -7.06 -10.32 -13.03
CA ARG A 74 -6.07 -11.40 -12.95
C ARG A 74 -4.77 -10.93 -12.28
N GLU A 75 -4.34 -9.71 -12.57
CA GLU A 75 -3.17 -9.08 -11.91
C GLU A 75 -3.40 -8.95 -10.39
N ALA A 76 -4.58 -8.47 -9.98
CA ALA A 76 -4.94 -8.37 -8.56
C ALA A 76 -5.05 -9.74 -7.86
N GLU A 77 -5.55 -10.76 -8.55
CA GLU A 77 -5.58 -12.14 -8.05
C GLU A 77 -4.18 -12.73 -7.87
N ALA A 78 -3.27 -12.49 -8.82
CA ALA A 78 -1.88 -12.93 -8.69
C ALA A 78 -1.18 -12.29 -7.49
N VAL A 79 -1.44 -11.01 -7.23
CA VAL A 79 -0.94 -10.32 -6.03
C VAL A 79 -1.51 -10.93 -4.75
N ALA A 80 -2.82 -11.22 -4.71
CA ALA A 80 -3.46 -11.81 -3.55
C ALA A 80 -2.89 -13.19 -3.23
N GLU A 81 -2.60 -13.99 -4.25
CA GLU A 81 -1.96 -15.31 -4.08
C GLU A 81 -0.54 -15.16 -3.54
N ALA A 82 0.29 -14.31 -4.15
CA ALA A 82 1.66 -14.07 -3.68
C ALA A 82 1.71 -13.56 -2.22
N ALA A 83 0.74 -12.73 -1.81
CA ALA A 83 0.59 -12.31 -0.42
C ALA A 83 0.25 -13.47 0.52
N ARG A 84 -0.66 -14.37 0.11
CA ARG A 84 -1.03 -15.57 0.88
C ARG A 84 0.14 -16.54 1.03
N GLU A 85 0.93 -16.74 -0.02
CA GLU A 85 2.16 -17.55 0.04
C GLU A 85 3.17 -17.01 1.07
N LEU A 86 3.19 -15.69 1.28
CA LEU A 86 4.00 -15.04 2.30
C LEU A 86 3.36 -15.05 3.70
N GLY A 87 2.15 -15.57 3.85
CA GLY A 87 1.39 -15.62 5.09
C GLY A 87 0.66 -14.32 5.45
N LEU A 88 0.45 -13.42 4.47
CA LEU A 88 -0.28 -12.18 4.65
C LEU A 88 -1.74 -12.30 4.20
N PRO A 89 -2.72 -11.80 4.99
CA PRO A 89 -4.07 -11.58 4.50
C PRO A 89 -4.06 -10.61 3.30
N ALA A 90 -4.88 -10.86 2.30
CA ALA A 90 -5.02 -10.01 1.13
C ALA A 90 -6.49 -9.72 0.81
N GLU A 91 -6.78 -8.50 0.38
CA GLU A 91 -8.09 -8.06 -0.11
C GLU A 91 -7.96 -7.44 -1.50
N ILE A 92 -8.84 -7.84 -2.43
CA ILE A 92 -8.97 -7.20 -3.74
C ILE A 92 -10.09 -6.17 -3.65
N LEU A 93 -9.75 -4.92 -3.97
CA LEU A 93 -10.67 -3.79 -4.00
C LEU A 93 -11.10 -3.56 -5.44
N THR A 94 -12.37 -3.80 -5.75
CA THR A 94 -12.92 -3.52 -7.07
C THR A 94 -13.43 -2.08 -7.13
N CYS A 95 -12.88 -1.28 -8.04
CA CYS A 95 -13.42 0.05 -8.33
C CYS A 95 -14.73 -0.07 -9.13
N LYS A 96 -15.75 0.72 -8.74
CA LYS A 96 -17.01 0.81 -9.49
C LYS A 96 -16.98 2.01 -10.43
N GLY A 97 -17.36 1.79 -11.70
CA GLY A 97 -17.45 2.84 -12.72
C GLY A 97 -16.21 2.94 -13.60
N LEU A 98 -16.39 3.50 -14.81
CA LEU A 98 -15.30 3.82 -15.72
C LEU A 98 -14.92 5.30 -15.56
N PRO A 99 -13.63 5.64 -15.49
CA PRO A 99 -13.19 7.02 -15.47
C PRO A 99 -13.59 7.73 -16.78
N PRO A 100 -13.85 9.04 -16.75
CA PRO A 100 -14.15 9.81 -17.95
C PRO A 100 -13.00 9.69 -18.98
N ARG A 101 -13.37 9.52 -20.26
CA ARG A 101 -12.41 9.23 -21.36
C ARG A 101 -11.31 10.28 -21.52
N THR A 102 -11.54 11.51 -21.05
CA THR A 102 -10.63 12.65 -21.19
C THR A 102 -9.55 12.72 -20.11
N ALA A 103 -9.63 11.90 -19.05
CA ALA A 103 -8.66 11.89 -17.94
C ALA A 103 -8.50 10.49 -17.31
N ILE A 104 -8.44 9.45 -18.14
CA ILE A 104 -8.48 8.04 -17.69
C ILE A 104 -7.42 7.75 -16.63
N GLN A 105 -6.18 8.23 -16.80
CA GLN A 105 -5.09 7.94 -15.87
C GLN A 105 -5.23 8.65 -14.51
N ALA A 106 -5.47 9.97 -14.51
CA ALA A 106 -5.65 10.73 -13.27
C ALA A 106 -6.89 10.24 -12.49
N SER A 107 -8.00 10.01 -13.20
CA SER A 107 -9.22 9.51 -12.56
C SER A 107 -9.05 8.06 -12.07
N ALA A 108 -8.31 7.21 -12.78
CA ALA A 108 -7.97 5.87 -12.29
C ALA A 108 -7.11 5.92 -11.01
N ARG A 109 -6.18 6.87 -10.93
CA ARG A 109 -5.36 7.10 -9.74
C ARG A 109 -6.24 7.49 -8.55
N ASP A 110 -7.15 8.45 -8.74
CA ASP A 110 -8.07 8.90 -7.69
C ASP A 110 -9.01 7.78 -7.23
N MET A 111 -9.54 6.99 -8.18
CA MET A 111 -10.39 5.84 -7.87
C MET A 111 -9.65 4.78 -7.06
N ARG A 112 -8.41 4.44 -7.46
CA ARG A 112 -7.56 3.50 -6.72
C ARG A 112 -7.31 4.00 -5.32
N PHE A 113 -6.91 5.26 -5.21
CA PHE A 113 -6.57 5.88 -3.95
C PHE A 113 -7.78 5.96 -3.00
N ALA A 114 -8.94 6.37 -3.51
CA ALA A 114 -10.19 6.40 -2.76
C ALA A 114 -10.60 5.01 -2.25
N ALA A 115 -10.46 3.96 -3.09
CA ALA A 115 -10.75 2.58 -2.70
C ALA A 115 -9.84 2.11 -1.56
N LEU A 116 -8.53 2.37 -1.66
CA LEU A 116 -7.56 2.03 -0.62
C LEU A 116 -7.88 2.74 0.70
N CYS A 117 -8.12 4.05 0.67
CA CYS A 117 -8.47 4.81 1.88
C CYS A 117 -9.80 4.34 2.48
N ALA A 118 -10.80 4.02 1.65
CA ALA A 118 -12.05 3.46 2.13
C ALA A 118 -11.83 2.12 2.85
N ALA A 119 -10.96 1.25 2.31
CA ALA A 119 -10.64 -0.02 2.93
C ALA A 119 -9.95 0.14 4.29
N VAL A 120 -8.94 1.00 4.37
CA VAL A 120 -8.24 1.25 5.64
C VAL A 120 -9.14 1.89 6.69
N ARG A 121 -10.08 2.75 6.29
CA ARG A 121 -11.05 3.37 7.23
C ARG A 121 -12.03 2.38 7.86
N ARG A 122 -12.24 1.19 7.27
CA ARG A 122 -13.08 0.15 7.88
C ARG A 122 -12.40 -0.54 9.06
N SER A 123 -11.11 -0.33 9.24
CA SER A 123 -10.32 -1.05 10.24
C SER A 123 -10.48 -0.43 11.63
N PRO A 124 -10.68 -1.24 12.67
CA PRO A 124 -10.62 -0.76 14.04
C PRO A 124 -9.18 -0.37 14.40
N GLY A 125 -9.02 0.52 15.37
CA GLY A 125 -7.71 0.95 15.87
C GLY A 125 -6.98 1.95 14.98
N ARG A 126 -5.69 2.12 15.24
CA ARG A 126 -4.77 2.95 14.44
C ARG A 126 -4.27 2.15 13.26
N SER A 127 -4.60 2.60 12.05
CA SER A 127 -4.18 1.95 10.81
C SER A 127 -3.34 2.88 9.93
N ALA A 128 -2.38 2.29 9.21
CA ALA A 128 -1.57 2.98 8.21
C ALA A 128 -1.77 2.34 6.82
N LEU A 129 -1.68 3.15 5.76
CA LEU A 129 -1.56 2.70 4.37
C LEU A 129 -0.15 3.02 3.88
N VAL A 130 0.52 2.01 3.32
CA VAL A 130 1.87 2.11 2.73
C VAL A 130 1.78 1.80 1.25
N LEU A 131 2.36 2.67 0.43
CA LEU A 131 2.39 2.57 -1.03
C LEU A 131 3.85 2.41 -1.48
N ALA A 132 4.10 1.55 -2.46
CA ALA A 132 5.37 1.55 -3.16
C ALA A 132 5.31 2.50 -4.36
N HIS A 133 6.44 3.15 -4.63
CA HIS A 133 6.62 4.17 -5.64
C HIS A 133 6.01 3.76 -7.00
N HIS A 134 5.25 4.66 -7.64
CA HIS A 134 4.91 4.51 -9.06
C HIS A 134 5.94 5.28 -9.86
N ARG A 135 6.78 4.55 -10.61
CA ARG A 135 7.87 5.06 -11.46
C ARG A 135 7.45 5.96 -12.64
N ASP A 136 6.21 6.46 -12.68
CA ASP A 136 5.72 7.38 -13.72
C ASP A 136 5.49 8.82 -13.25
N ASP A 137 5.50 9.11 -11.94
CA ASP A 137 5.35 10.48 -11.44
C ASP A 137 6.39 10.78 -10.37
N VAL A 138 7.07 11.90 -10.58
CA VAL A 138 8.12 12.48 -9.75
C VAL A 138 7.79 12.44 -8.24
N ALA A 139 8.76 11.92 -7.48
CA ALA A 139 9.03 12.12 -6.05
C ALA A 139 7.85 12.50 -5.13
N GLU A 140 7.18 11.50 -4.54
CA GLU A 140 6.71 11.65 -3.15
C GLU A 140 6.41 10.30 -2.47
N THR A 141 7.04 10.07 -1.33
CA THR A 141 6.72 8.95 -0.43
C THR A 141 5.47 9.30 0.37
N VAL A 142 4.33 8.73 0.01
CA VAL A 142 3.07 9.00 0.70
C VAL A 142 2.78 7.91 1.74
N LEU A 143 3.15 8.17 2.99
CA LEU A 143 2.68 7.41 4.16
C LEU A 143 1.39 8.08 4.68
N MET A 144 0.24 7.43 4.50
CA MET A 144 -1.03 7.99 4.97
C MET A 144 -1.42 7.46 6.35
N ARG A 145 -1.62 8.39 7.29
CA ARG A 145 -2.04 8.11 8.67
C ARG A 145 -3.55 8.26 8.76
N LEU A 146 -4.28 7.16 8.87
CA LEU A 146 -5.73 7.20 9.07
C LEU A 146 -6.04 6.93 10.55
N SER A 147 -5.97 8.00 11.35
CA SER A 147 -6.53 8.00 12.70
C SER A 147 -8.02 8.27 12.61
N ARG A 148 -8.87 7.52 13.34
CA ARG A 148 -10.32 7.82 13.48
C ARG A 148 -10.47 9.23 14.07
N GLY A 149 -10.51 10.26 13.20
CA GLY A 149 -10.61 11.67 13.60
C GLY A 149 -9.80 12.68 12.76
N ALA A 150 -8.86 12.27 11.91
CA ALA A 150 -8.18 13.19 11.01
C ALA A 150 -8.86 13.16 9.63
N GLY A 151 -9.71 14.15 9.39
CA GLY A 151 -10.29 14.43 8.08
C GLY A 151 -9.22 14.84 7.06
N VAL A 152 -9.68 15.05 5.83
CA VAL A 152 -8.92 15.41 4.62
C VAL A 152 -8.11 16.73 4.69
N ASP A 153 -8.00 17.37 5.85
CA ASP A 153 -7.32 18.67 6.06
C ASP A 153 -5.79 18.60 6.20
N GLY A 154 -5.19 17.42 5.96
CA GLY A 154 -3.73 17.23 6.06
C GLY A 154 -2.96 17.32 4.74
N LEU A 155 -3.60 17.74 3.64
CA LEU A 155 -3.04 17.71 2.27
C LEU A 155 -2.95 19.11 1.65
N SER A 156 -2.35 20.08 2.36
CA SER A 156 -1.85 21.34 1.79
C SER A 156 -0.33 21.34 1.73
#